data_AF-A0A6N9PGZ0-F1
#
_entry.id   AF-A0A6N9PGZ0-F1
#
_cell.length_a   1.000
_cell.length_b   1.000
_cell.length_c   1.000
_cell.angle_alpha   90.00
_cell.angle_beta   90.00
_cell.angle_gamma   90.00
#
_symmetry.space_group_name_H-M   'P 1'
#
loop_
_entity.id
_entity.type
_entity.pdbx_description
1 polymer ?
#
loop_
_entity_poly.entity_id
_entity_poly.type
_entity_poly.pdbx_seq_one_letter_code
_entity_poly.pdbx_strand_id
1 'polypeptide(L)' 'MAERDNSRLLNGGEEMGMTNEQYKGILLDQMDVWEELLELAIAAGNTEIQKKVEKQIVKIRKKLEF' A
#
# COMPACT_ATOMS: atom_id res chain seq x y z
N MET A 1 -35.89 35.14 16.36
CA MET A 1 -34.66 35.04 15.54
C MET A 1 -33.53 34.71 16.50
N ALA A 2 -33.10 33.45 16.54
CA ALA A 2 -31.94 33.03 17.31
C ALA A 2 -30.86 32.73 16.28
N GLU A 3 -29.90 33.63 16.13
CA GLU A 3 -28.71 33.42 15.31
C GLU A 3 -27.92 32.29 15.97
N ARG A 4 -28.06 31.09 15.39
CA ARG A 4 -27.22 29.96 15.74
C ARG A 4 -25.86 30.22 15.09
N ASP A 5 -24.95 30.69 15.94
CA ASP A 5 -23.53 30.82 15.65
C ASP A 5 -22.99 29.50 15.10
N ASN A 6 -22.76 29.49 13.79
CA ASN A 6 -22.31 28.34 13.02
C ASN A 6 -20.77 28.36 12.86
N SER A 7 -20.06 28.92 13.84
CA SER A 7 -18.59 29.02 13.83
C SER A 7 -17.84 27.69 14.05
N ARG A 8 -18.54 26.54 14.13
CA ARG A 8 -17.91 25.22 14.36
C ARG A 8 -17.44 24.47 13.10
N LEU A 9 -17.43 25.09 11.93
CA LEU A 9 -16.98 24.44 10.68
C LEU A 9 -15.78 25.12 10.01
N LEU A 10 -15.02 25.94 10.75
CA LEU A 10 -13.77 26.55 10.28
C LEU A 10 -12.57 25.83 10.88
N ASN A 11 -12.38 24.58 10.45
CA ASN A 11 -11.11 23.93 10.19
C ASN A 11 -11.47 22.51 9.74
N GLY A 12 -11.81 22.44 8.44
CA GLY A 12 -12.19 21.22 7.72
C GLY A 12 -11.24 20.08 8.07
N GLY A 13 -11.87 18.94 8.40
CA GLY A 13 -11.25 17.77 9.00
C GLY A 13 -9.88 17.47 8.41
N GLU A 14 -8.94 17.23 9.32
CA GLU A 14 -7.65 16.62 9.03
C GLU A 14 -7.86 15.59 7.92
N GLU A 15 -7.15 15.77 6.81
CA GLU A 15 -7.11 14.83 5.70
C GLU A 15 -6.68 13.49 6.33
N MET A 16 -7.65 12.69 6.76
CA MET A 16 -7.42 11.39 7.41
C MET A 16 -6.96 10.43 6.32
N GLY A 17 -5.77 10.68 5.81
CA GLY A 17 -5.01 9.77 5.00
C GLY A 17 -4.58 8.58 5.86
N MET A 18 -4.13 7.54 5.16
CA MET A 18 -3.56 6.37 5.80
C MET A 18 -2.29 6.76 6.57
N THR A 19 -2.16 6.28 7.81
CA THR A 19 -0.90 6.45 8.55
C THR A 19 0.23 5.69 7.84
N ASN A 20 1.47 6.12 8.04
CA ASN A 20 2.63 5.43 7.47
C ASN A 20 2.70 3.95 7.88
N GLU A 21 2.29 3.62 9.11
CA GLU A 21 2.25 2.24 9.61
C GLU A 21 1.21 1.40 8.89
N GLN A 22 0.01 1.94 8.67
CA GLN A 22 -1.02 1.28 7.87
C GLN A 22 -0.57 1.10 6.41
N TYR A 23 0.08 2.11 5.83
CA TYR A 23 0.63 1.99 4.47
C TYR A 23 1.71 0.92 4.38
N LYS A 24 2.60 0.83 5.39
CA LYS A 24 3.61 -0.23 5.49
C LYS A 24 2.96 -1.61 5.64
N GLY A 25 1.91 -1.74 6.44
CA GLY A 25 1.13 -2.97 6.56
C GLY A 25 0.60 -3.46 5.21
N ILE A 26 -0.02 -2.59 4.43
CA ILE A 26 -0.53 -2.96 3.09
C ILE A 26 0.59 -3.36 2.13
N LEU A 27 1.74 -2.69 2.19
CA LEU A 27 2.88 -3.06 1.37
C LEU A 27 3.46 -4.43 1.75
N LEU A 28 3.45 -4.78 3.04
CA LEU A 28 3.86 -6.11 3.51
C LEU A 28 2.88 -7.18 3.02
N ASP A 29 1.57 -6.98 3.20
CA ASP A 29 0.54 -7.92 2.71
C ASP A 29 0.65 -8.14 1.19
N GLN A 30 0.94 -7.07 0.43
CA GLN A 30 1.18 -7.18 -1.01
C GLN A 30 2.47 -7.93 -1.32
N MET A 31 3.53 -7.77 -0.51
CA MET A 31 4.79 -8.46 -0.72
C MET A 31 4.63 -9.96 -0.56
N ASP A 32 3.90 -10.41 0.45
CA ASP A 32 3.61 -11.83 0.69
C ASP A 32 2.96 -12.48 -0.54
N VAL A 33 1.95 -11.82 -1.13
CA VAL A 33 1.28 -12.30 -2.35
C VAL A 33 2.25 -12.41 -3.53
N TRP A 34 3.17 -11.46 -3.70
CA TRP A 34 4.16 -11.53 -4.77
C TRP A 34 5.21 -12.61 -4.54
N GLU A 35 5.62 -12.85 -3.29
CA GLU A 35 6.54 -13.93 -2.95
C GLU A 35 5.90 -15.30 -3.19
N GLU A 36 4.63 -15.51 -2.83
CA GLU A 36 3.89 -16.73 -3.20
C GLU A 36 3.79 -16.92 -4.72
N LEU A 37 3.49 -15.85 -5.47
CA LEU A 37 3.41 -15.92 -6.93
C LEU A 37 4.78 -16.21 -7.56
N LEU A 38 5.87 -15.78 -6.93
CA LEU A 38 7.23 -16.09 -7.38
C LEU A 38 7.51 -17.58 -7.26
N GLU A 39 7.16 -18.20 -6.13
CA GLU A 39 7.30 -19.63 -5.92
C GLU A 39 6.51 -20.43 -6.97
N LEU A 40 5.27 -20.02 -7.24
CA LEU A 40 4.43 -20.63 -8.27
C LEU A 40 5.04 -20.48 -9.68
N ALA A 41 5.58 -19.30 -10.02
CA ALA A 41 6.21 -19.07 -11.31
C ALA A 41 7.48 -19.91 -11.48
N ILE A 42 8.28 -20.07 -10.42
CA ILE A 42 9.47 -20.93 -10.40
C ILE A 42 9.07 -22.40 -10.56
N ALA A 43 8.08 -22.87 -9.80
CA ALA A 43 7.58 -24.24 -9.87
C ALA A 43 7.02 -24.58 -11.28
N ALA A 44 6.36 -23.61 -11.93
CA ALA A 44 5.86 -23.75 -13.28
C ALA A 44 6.93 -23.54 -14.38
N GLY A 45 8.15 -23.14 -14.02
CA GLY A 45 9.21 -22.79 -14.98
C GLY A 45 8.88 -21.56 -15.85
N ASN A 46 7.94 -20.71 -15.42
CA ASN A 46 7.50 -19.55 -16.20
C ASN A 46 8.41 -18.35 -15.96
N THR A 47 9.52 -18.33 -16.71
CA THR A 47 10.56 -17.30 -16.58
C THR A 47 10.09 -15.87 -16.92
N GLU A 48 9.05 -15.71 -17.74
CA GLU A 48 8.51 -14.37 -18.03
C GLU A 48 7.74 -13.81 -16.84
N ILE A 49 6.87 -14.62 -16.22
CA ILE A 49 6.13 -14.22 -15.02
C ILE A 49 7.11 -14.00 -13.87
N GLN A 50 8.08 -14.89 -13.68
CA GLN A 50 9.12 -14.75 -12.66
C GLN A 50 9.78 -13.36 -12.70
N LYS A 51 10.27 -12.92 -13.88
CA LYS A 51 10.90 -11.60 -14.03
C LYS A 51 9.96 -10.44 -13.70
N LYS A 52 8.68 -10.55 -14.04
CA LYS A 52 7.68 -9.52 -13.72
C LYS A 52 7.43 -9.43 -12.21
N VAL A 53 7.32 -10.57 -11.55
CA VAL A 53 7.12 -10.68 -10.10
C VAL A 53 8.33 -10.14 -9.34
N GLU A 54 9.54 -10.56 -9.69
CA GLU A 54 10.79 -10.07 -9.09
C GLU A 54 10.89 -8.53 -9.18
N LYS A 55 10.50 -7.94 -10.32
CA LYS A 55 10.48 -6.48 -10.50
C LYS A 55 9.49 -5.79 -9.55
N GLN A 56 8.33 -6.40 -9.27
CA GLN A 56 7.36 -5.84 -8.32
C GLN A 56 7.84 -5.96 -6.88
N ILE A 57 8.43 -7.09 -6.50
CA ILE A 57 9.03 -7.28 -5.17
C ILE A 57 10.09 -6.20 -4.91
N VAL A 58 11.01 -5.97 -5.87
CA VAL A 58 12.03 -4.90 -5.74
C VAL A 58 11.38 -3.52 -5.59
N LYS A 59 10.30 -3.25 -6.32
CA LYS A 59 9.58 -1.97 -6.22
C LYS A 59 8.93 -1.78 -4.84
N ILE A 60 8.36 -2.83 -4.26
CA ILE A 60 7.72 -2.79 -2.93
C ILE A 60 8.78 -2.65 -1.84
N ARG A 61 9.88 -3.41 -1.91
CA ARG A 61 11.00 -3.28 -0.96
C ARG A 61 11.54 -1.85 -0.88
N LYS A 62 11.76 -1.20 -2.04
CA LYS A 62 12.16 0.21 -2.10
C LYS A 62 11.17 1.17 -1.44
N LYS A 63 9.88 0.85 -1.44
CA LYS A 63 8.85 1.65 -0.77
C LYS A 63 8.81 1.40 0.74
N LEU A 64 9.17 0.19 1.18
CA LEU A 64 9.25 -0.18 2.59
C LEU A 64 10.50 0.38 3.29
N GLU A 65 11.58 0.58 2.54
CA GLU A 65 12.81 1.27 2.98
C GLU A 65 12.61 2.78 3.24
N PHE A 66 11.48 3.35 2.77
CA PHE A 66 11.09 4.75 2.97
C PHE A 66 10.28 4.92 4.26
#